data_AF-A0A7C3A528-F1
#
_entry.id   AF-A0A7C3A528-F1
#
_cell.length_a   1.000
_cell.length_b   1.000
_cell.length_c   1.000
_cell.angle_alpha   90.00
_cell.angle_beta   90.00
_cell.angle_gamma   90.00
#
_symmetry.space_group_name_H-M   'P 1'
#
loop_
_entity.id
_entity.type
_entity.pdbx_description
1 polymer ?
#
loop_
_entity_poly.entity_id
_entity_poly.type
_entity_poly.pdbx_seq_one_letter_code
_entity_poly.pdbx_strand_id
1 'polypeptide(L)'
;MYRLYEISDRRYEHREEVSLFGQNGYLRKLIEQHIKTNRIKIRYPLKLKIDVSNTLYQIYGGQFTLVIDLKPNSQVLAIYQVLDLWVYCYGNMSASQHPPLATVFMMALRGLFVDVPKSLLTNVNYPSSFHPPEHVEEPIFTYLYTPDGYIDSSGQIQGGWPPPPLSRTNSALIWPDAAEYFCQEMQKYLQRYKG
;
A
#
# COMPACT_ATOMS: atom_id res chain seq x y z
N MET A 1 -10.31 -4.86 -4.48
CA MET A 1 -9.56 -5.59 -5.54
C MET A 1 -8.37 -4.73 -5.97
N TYR A 2 -7.20 -5.30 -6.32
CA TYR A 2 -5.99 -4.51 -6.65
C TYR A 2 -5.60 -4.71 -8.11
N ARG A 3 -5.09 -3.64 -8.73
CA ARG A 3 -4.74 -3.62 -10.15
C ARG A 3 -3.50 -2.78 -10.39
N LEU A 4 -2.69 -3.21 -11.36
CA LEU A 4 -1.58 -2.44 -11.87
C LEU A 4 -2.03 -1.68 -13.13
N TYR A 5 -1.78 -0.37 -13.14
CA TYR A 5 -1.99 0.49 -14.30
C TYR A 5 -0.66 1.06 -14.78
N GLU A 6 -0.46 1.08 -16.09
CA GLU A 6 0.57 1.86 -16.74
C GLU A 6 0.05 3.29 -16.97
N ILE A 7 0.95 4.26 -16.91
CA ILE A 7 0.64 5.67 -17.15
C ILE A 7 1.34 6.10 -18.43
N SER A 8 0.54 6.47 -19.44
CA SER A 8 0.98 7.01 -20.73
C SER A 8 0.17 8.27 -21.02
N ASP A 9 0.81 9.39 -21.35
CA ASP A 9 0.13 10.65 -21.71
C ASP A 9 -1.02 11.07 -20.77
N ARG A 10 -0.77 10.99 -19.45
CA ARG A 10 -1.77 11.26 -18.38
C ARG A 10 -3.01 10.37 -18.43
N ARG A 11 -2.90 9.21 -19.06
CA ARG A 11 -3.93 8.19 -19.16
C ARG A 11 -3.49 6.97 -18.37
N TYR A 12 -4.42 6.38 -17.64
CA TYR A 12 -4.20 5.17 -16.87
C TYR A 12 -4.68 4.03 -17.75
N GLU A 13 -3.83 3.04 -18.01
CA GLU A 13 -4.14 1.88 -18.83
C GLU A 13 -3.97 0.61 -18.00
N HIS A 14 -5.03 -0.17 -17.89
CA HIS A 14 -5.03 -1.40 -17.11
C HIS A 14 -4.06 -2.41 -17.71
N ARG A 15 -3.19 -2.98 -16.87
CA ARG A 15 -2.23 -4.01 -17.29
C ARG A 15 -2.60 -5.38 -16.75
N GLU A 16 -2.82 -5.46 -15.45
CA GLU A 16 -3.14 -6.73 -14.80
C GLU A 16 -3.85 -6.53 -13.46
N GLU A 17 -4.61 -7.55 -13.08
CA GLU A 17 -5.10 -7.72 -11.71
C GLU A 17 -4.00 -8.31 -10.84
N VAL A 18 -3.88 -7.80 -9.61
CA VAL A 18 -2.77 -8.18 -8.73
C VAL A 18 -3.27 -8.53 -7.34
N SER A 19 -2.49 -9.35 -6.62
CA SER A 19 -2.69 -9.53 -5.20
C SER A 19 -1.82 -8.54 -4.42
N LEU A 20 -2.40 -7.90 -3.39
CA LEU A 20 -1.61 -7.12 -2.44
C LEU A 20 -0.82 -8.04 -1.48
N PHE A 21 -1.42 -9.16 -1.10
CA PHE A 21 -0.97 -10.09 -0.07
C PHE A 21 -0.41 -11.40 -0.65
N GLY A 22 0.20 -12.21 0.21
CA GLY A 22 0.76 -13.52 -0.12
C GLY A 22 2.20 -13.47 -0.61
N GLN A 23 2.76 -14.65 -0.90
CA GLN A 23 4.18 -14.79 -1.28
C GLN A 23 4.56 -14.05 -2.56
N ASN A 24 3.61 -13.80 -3.46
CA ASN A 24 3.80 -13.03 -4.70
C ASN A 24 3.07 -11.67 -4.65
N GLY A 25 2.64 -11.23 -3.46
CA GLY A 25 1.88 -10.01 -3.25
C GLY A 25 2.70 -8.74 -3.49
N TYR A 26 2.04 -7.67 -3.90
CA TYR A 26 2.72 -6.41 -4.22
C TYR A 26 3.37 -5.73 -3.01
N LEU A 27 2.86 -5.89 -1.79
CA LEU A 27 3.54 -5.36 -0.60
C LEU A 27 4.96 -5.95 -0.48
N ARG A 28 5.06 -7.27 -0.64
CA ARG A 28 6.34 -7.98 -0.62
C ARG A 28 7.28 -7.46 -1.70
N LYS A 29 6.82 -7.42 -2.95
CA LYS A 29 7.59 -6.94 -4.10
C LYS A 29 8.12 -5.52 -3.91
N LEU A 30 7.27 -4.61 -3.44
CA LEU A 30 7.65 -3.21 -3.18
C LEU A 30 8.73 -3.11 -2.10
N ILE A 31 8.59 -3.87 -1.01
CA ILE A 31 9.55 -3.85 0.10
C ILE A 31 10.89 -4.46 -0.32
N GLU A 32 10.87 -5.62 -0.97
CA GLU A 32 12.08 -6.28 -1.48
C GLU A 32 12.84 -5.36 -2.43
N GLN A 33 12.14 -4.76 -3.38
CA GLN A 33 12.75 -3.82 -4.31
C GLN A 33 13.32 -2.61 -3.58
N HIS A 34 12.57 -2.02 -2.64
CA HIS A 34 13.02 -0.85 -1.90
C HIS A 34 14.27 -1.14 -1.05
N ILE A 35 14.30 -2.26 -0.32
CA ILE A 35 15.46 -2.69 0.47
C ILE A 35 16.67 -2.90 -0.43
N LYS A 36 16.48 -3.61 -1.55
CA LYS A 36 17.54 -3.93 -2.52
C LYS A 36 18.13 -2.66 -3.15
N THR A 37 17.29 -1.77 -3.67
CA THR A 37 17.75 -0.55 -4.36
C THR A 37 18.47 0.38 -3.40
N ASN A 38 17.92 0.58 -2.19
CA ASN A 38 18.46 1.55 -1.23
C ASN A 38 19.53 0.96 -0.30
N ARG A 39 19.86 -0.32 -0.44
CA ARG A 39 20.84 -1.05 0.41
C ARG A 39 20.56 -0.85 1.90
N ILE A 40 19.28 -0.93 2.28
CA ILE A 40 18.84 -0.64 3.65
C ILE A 40 19.46 -1.66 4.62
N LYS A 41 20.16 -1.16 5.64
CA LYS A 41 20.66 -1.98 6.74
C LYS A 41 19.51 -2.25 7.72
N ILE A 42 19.16 -3.53 7.90
CA ILE A 42 18.04 -3.90 8.77
C ILE A 42 18.41 -3.73 10.25
N ARG A 43 17.61 -2.94 10.95
CA ARG A 43 17.63 -2.75 12.40
C ARG A 43 16.19 -2.66 12.88
N TYR A 44 15.90 -3.26 14.04
CA TYR A 44 14.56 -3.23 14.62
C TYR A 44 14.41 -2.14 15.69
N PRO A 45 13.22 -1.52 15.80
CA PRO A 45 12.08 -1.68 14.88
C PRO A 45 12.40 -1.10 13.49
N LEU A 46 12.09 -1.86 12.45
CA LEU A 46 12.35 -1.47 11.07
C LEU A 46 11.24 -0.55 10.61
N LYS A 47 11.62 0.64 10.19
CA LYS A 47 10.73 1.70 9.70
C LYS A 47 11.13 2.03 8.26
N LEU A 48 10.23 1.81 7.31
CA LEU A 48 10.47 2.14 5.91
C LEU A 48 9.40 3.12 5.41
N LYS A 49 9.82 4.04 4.54
CA LYS A 49 8.93 4.81 3.67
C LYS A 49 9.25 4.47 2.22
N ILE A 50 8.25 4.01 1.49
CA ILE A 50 8.35 3.54 0.11
C ILE A 50 7.49 4.45 -0.76
N ASP A 51 8.14 5.17 -1.68
CA ASP A 51 7.47 5.83 -2.81
C ASP A 51 7.03 4.75 -3.80
N VAL A 52 5.73 4.54 -3.94
CA VAL A 52 5.19 3.43 -4.73
C VAL A 52 5.46 3.64 -6.22
N SER A 53 5.30 4.85 -6.72
CA SER A 53 5.51 5.18 -8.13
C SER A 53 6.97 4.93 -8.53
N ASN A 54 7.91 5.49 -7.76
CA ASN A 54 9.34 5.30 -8.01
C ASN A 54 9.76 3.83 -7.86
N THR A 55 9.20 3.11 -6.88
CA THR A 55 9.52 1.69 -6.70
C THR A 55 8.97 0.85 -7.86
N LEU A 56 7.77 1.14 -8.36
CA LEU A 56 7.22 0.47 -9.54
C LEU A 56 8.02 0.79 -10.80
N TYR A 57 8.51 2.03 -10.95
CA TYR A 57 9.42 2.39 -12.04
C TYR A 57 10.69 1.54 -12.00
N GLN A 58 11.26 1.27 -10.82
CA GLN A 58 12.42 0.39 -10.68
C GLN A 58 12.13 -1.08 -11.02
N ILE A 59 10.89 -1.53 -10.86
CA ILE A 59 10.48 -2.91 -11.17
C ILE A 59 10.22 -3.08 -12.68
N TYR A 60 9.54 -2.12 -13.30
CA TYR A 60 9.00 -2.28 -14.66
C TYR A 60 9.66 -1.39 -15.72
N GLY A 61 10.48 -0.41 -15.32
CA GLY A 61 11.14 0.53 -16.22
C GLY A 61 10.24 1.61 -16.83
N GLY A 62 8.98 1.73 -16.38
CA GLY A 62 7.99 2.69 -16.90
C GLY A 62 7.19 3.36 -15.78
N GLN A 63 6.29 4.28 -16.13
CA GLN A 63 5.40 4.91 -15.16
C GLN A 63 4.24 3.97 -14.87
N PHE A 64 4.17 3.47 -13.64
CA PHE A 64 3.11 2.57 -13.19
C PHE A 64 2.55 3.05 -11.87
N THR A 65 1.33 2.62 -11.59
CA THR A 65 0.66 2.88 -10.32
C THR A 65 -0.18 1.70 -9.90
N LEU A 66 -0.23 1.50 -8.58
CA LEU A 66 -1.13 0.54 -7.98
C LEU A 66 -2.48 1.23 -7.72
N VAL A 67 -3.55 0.62 -8.22
CA VAL A 67 -4.92 1.06 -8.00
C VAL A 67 -5.64 0.02 -7.15
N ILE A 68 -6.32 0.51 -6.12
CA ILE A 68 -7.04 -0.25 -5.12
C ILE A 68 -8.49 0.18 -5.17
N ASP A 69 -9.37 -0.80 -5.16
CA ASP A 69 -10.76 -0.58 -4.83
C ASP A 69 -11.04 -1.10 -3.42
N LEU A 70 -11.46 -0.16 -2.55
CA LEU A 70 -11.76 -0.40 -1.14
C LEU A 70 -13.15 -1.03 -0.92
N LYS A 71 -14.06 -0.94 -1.89
CA LYS A 71 -15.44 -1.43 -1.76
C LYS A 71 -15.88 -2.19 -3.03
N PRO A 72 -15.24 -3.33 -3.37
CA PRO A 72 -15.50 -4.07 -4.61
C PRO A 72 -16.95 -4.49 -4.79
N ASN A 73 -17.62 -4.81 -3.69
CA ASN A 73 -18.99 -5.31 -3.69
C ASN A 73 -20.04 -4.20 -3.57
N SER A 74 -19.65 -2.92 -3.52
CA SER A 74 -20.55 -1.77 -3.44
C SER A 74 -21.16 -1.43 -4.81
N GLN A 75 -22.31 -0.76 -4.81
CA GLN A 75 -22.92 -0.16 -6.03
C GLN A 75 -22.22 1.14 -6.45
N VAL A 76 -21.41 1.72 -5.56
CA VAL A 76 -20.57 2.88 -5.84
C VAL A 76 -19.09 2.48 -5.89
N LEU A 77 -18.34 3.21 -6.70
CA LEU A 77 -16.90 3.10 -6.84
C LEU A 77 -16.19 3.76 -5.66
N ALA A 78 -15.18 3.07 -5.14
CA ALA A 78 -14.26 3.57 -4.13
C ALA A 78 -12.84 3.24 -4.59
N ILE A 79 -12.44 3.85 -5.70
CA ILE A 79 -11.18 3.59 -6.41
C ILE A 79 -10.16 4.63 -5.99
N TYR A 80 -9.01 4.14 -5.54
CA TYR A 80 -7.90 4.94 -5.09
C TYR A 80 -6.61 4.49 -5.73
N GLN A 81 -5.70 5.43 -5.93
CA GLN A 81 -4.31 5.15 -6.23
C GLN A 81 -3.51 5.07 -4.92
N VAL A 82 -2.57 4.13 -4.85
CA VAL A 82 -1.57 4.09 -3.78
C VAL A 82 -0.39 4.99 -4.15
N LEU A 83 -0.08 5.98 -3.29
CA LEU A 83 1.00 6.95 -3.48
C LEU A 83 2.28 6.52 -2.76
N ASP A 84 2.18 6.32 -1.46
CA ASP A 84 3.28 5.97 -0.57
C ASP A 84 2.85 4.86 0.38
N LEU A 85 3.82 4.06 0.79
CA LEU A 85 3.67 2.96 1.74
C LEU A 85 4.69 3.15 2.88
N TRP A 86 4.20 3.21 4.11
CA TRP A 86 5.02 3.13 5.30
C TRP A 86 4.92 1.74 5.89
N VAL A 87 6.06 1.23 6.36
CA VAL A 87 6.19 -0.12 6.91
C VAL A 87 6.76 0.00 8.31
N TYR A 88 6.17 -0.71 9.26
CA TYR A 88 6.70 -0.93 10.59
C TYR A 88 6.82 -2.44 10.85
N CYS A 89 8.02 -2.92 11.10
CA CYS A 89 8.28 -4.33 11.40
C CYS A 89 9.05 -4.46 12.72
N TYR A 90 8.54 -5.26 13.63
CA TYR A 90 9.19 -5.57 14.91
C TYR A 90 10.30 -6.63 14.78
N GLY A 91 10.40 -7.32 13.64
CA GLY A 91 11.38 -8.39 13.41
C GLY A 91 11.02 -9.70 14.11
N ASN A 92 11.99 -10.63 14.17
CA ASN A 92 11.90 -11.85 14.96
C ASN A 92 12.41 -11.58 16.40
N MET A 93 11.78 -10.64 17.10
CA MET A 93 12.04 -10.44 18.52
C MET A 93 11.26 -11.50 19.32
N SER A 94 11.91 -12.11 20.32
CA SER A 94 11.34 -13.19 21.15
C SER A 94 9.89 -12.89 21.55
N ALA A 95 9.00 -13.87 21.31
CA ALA A 95 7.55 -13.80 21.45
C ALA A 95 7.03 -13.39 22.84
N SER A 96 7.91 -13.19 23.81
CA SER A 96 7.58 -12.83 25.19
C SER A 96 7.31 -11.33 25.43
N GLN A 97 7.52 -10.44 24.45
CA GLN A 97 7.34 -8.99 24.67
C GLN A 97 6.43 -8.26 23.65
N HIS A 98 6.19 -8.81 22.46
CA HIS A 98 5.36 -8.14 21.43
C HIS A 98 4.59 -9.15 20.57
N PRO A 99 3.48 -8.77 19.90
CA PRO A 99 2.70 -9.70 19.11
C PRO A 99 3.53 -10.34 17.98
N PRO A 100 3.29 -11.63 17.67
CA PRO A 100 4.18 -12.43 16.85
C PRO A 100 4.22 -11.92 15.40
N LEU A 101 5.44 -11.78 14.86
CA LEU A 101 5.76 -11.79 13.42
C LEU A 101 4.77 -11.04 12.52
N ALA A 102 4.34 -9.85 12.93
CA ALA A 102 3.45 -9.01 12.15
C ALA A 102 4.22 -7.82 11.56
N THR A 103 3.92 -7.50 10.32
CA THR A 103 4.34 -6.25 9.69
C THR A 103 3.10 -5.39 9.50
N VAL A 104 3.20 -4.13 9.92
CA VAL A 104 2.11 -3.15 9.90
C VAL A 104 2.42 -2.12 8.84
N PHE A 105 1.38 -1.61 8.18
CA PHE A 105 1.51 -0.68 7.08
C PHE A 105 0.54 0.48 7.24
N MET A 106 0.97 1.64 6.76
CA MET A 106 0.11 2.75 6.41
C MET A 106 0.29 3.04 4.92
N MET A 107 -0.80 3.24 4.19
CA MET A 107 -0.78 3.66 2.79
C MET A 107 -1.39 5.06 2.68
N ALA A 108 -0.72 5.95 1.95
CA ALA A 108 -1.32 7.17 1.45
C ALA A 108 -2.02 6.89 0.13
N LEU A 109 -3.27 7.31 0.02
CA LEU A 109 -4.16 7.06 -1.09
C LEU A 109 -4.61 8.38 -1.73
N ARG A 110 -4.76 8.37 -3.05
CA ARG A 110 -5.42 9.43 -3.81
C ARG A 110 -6.75 8.93 -4.35
N GLY A 111 -7.84 9.64 -4.08
CA GLY A 111 -9.14 9.35 -4.71
C GLY A 111 -9.08 9.50 -6.22
N LEU A 112 -9.49 8.46 -6.95
CA LEU A 112 -9.65 8.51 -8.40
C LEU A 112 -11.13 8.54 -8.78
N PHE A 113 -11.93 7.68 -8.14
CA PHE A 113 -13.39 7.68 -8.24
C PHE A 113 -13.95 7.36 -6.86
N VAL A 114 -14.56 8.36 -6.22
CA VAL A 114 -15.13 8.25 -4.88
C VAL A 114 -16.63 8.50 -4.96
N ASP A 115 -17.43 7.55 -4.48
CA ASP A 115 -18.90 7.58 -4.45
C ASP A 115 -19.57 7.74 -5.84
N VAL A 116 -18.87 7.35 -6.90
CA VAL A 116 -19.40 7.35 -8.28
C VAL A 116 -20.25 6.09 -8.50
N PRO A 117 -21.53 6.20 -8.91
CA PRO A 117 -22.35 5.03 -9.22
C PRO A 117 -21.74 4.17 -10.32
N LYS A 118 -21.64 2.85 -10.09
CA LYS A 118 -21.11 1.90 -11.09
C LYS A 118 -21.94 1.89 -12.38
N SER A 119 -23.22 2.22 -12.31
CA SER A 119 -24.12 2.33 -13.46
C SER A 119 -23.70 3.40 -14.48
N LEU A 120 -22.87 4.37 -14.08
CA LEU A 120 -22.35 5.40 -14.98
C LEU A 120 -21.13 4.92 -15.78
N LEU A 121 -20.55 3.76 -15.44
CA LEU A 121 -19.51 3.13 -16.25
C LEU A 121 -20.19 2.25 -17.30
N THR A 122 -20.08 2.63 -18.58
CA THR A 122 -20.68 1.95 -19.73
C THR A 122 -20.14 0.54 -19.99
N ASN A 123 -19.08 0.11 -19.31
CA ASN A 123 -18.60 -1.26 -19.33
C ASN A 123 -18.28 -1.76 -17.93
N VAL A 124 -18.74 -2.98 -17.73
CA VAL A 124 -18.81 -3.76 -16.49
C VAL A 124 -17.51 -3.71 -15.68
N ASN A 125 -17.66 -3.36 -14.40
CA ASN A 125 -16.72 -3.51 -13.29
C ASN A 125 -15.61 -2.47 -13.12
N TYR A 126 -14.75 -2.16 -14.10
CA TYR A 126 -13.67 -1.16 -13.92
C TYR A 126 -13.26 -0.55 -15.27
N PRO A 127 -12.88 0.74 -15.32
CA PRO A 127 -12.37 1.33 -16.56
C PRO A 127 -11.04 0.65 -16.94
N SER A 128 -11.01 0.02 -18.13
CA SER A 128 -9.77 -0.45 -18.76
C SER A 128 -8.81 0.70 -19.03
N SER A 129 -9.35 1.91 -19.19
CA SER A 129 -8.57 3.12 -19.22
C SER A 129 -9.36 4.36 -18.80
N PHE A 130 -8.69 5.32 -18.17
CA PHE A 130 -9.28 6.59 -17.73
C PHE A 130 -8.21 7.69 -17.60
N HIS A 131 -8.66 8.95 -17.63
CA HIS A 131 -7.85 10.07 -17.16
C HIS A 131 -8.11 10.27 -15.65
N PRO A 132 -7.07 10.48 -14.84
CA PRO A 132 -7.28 10.79 -13.43
C PRO A 132 -8.05 12.13 -13.31
N PRO A 133 -8.85 12.31 -12.25
CA PRO A 133 -9.56 13.57 -12.03
C PRO A 133 -8.56 14.74 -11.96
N GLU A 134 -8.97 15.89 -12.53
CA GLU A 134 -8.13 17.11 -12.55
C GLU A 134 -7.92 17.70 -11.15
N HIS A 135 -8.88 17.47 -10.26
CA HIS A 135 -8.82 17.94 -8.87
C HIS A 135 -8.34 16.80 -7.98
N VAL A 136 -7.24 17.05 -7.28
CA VAL A 136 -6.67 16.09 -6.34
C VAL A 136 -7.15 16.44 -4.94
N GLU A 137 -8.01 15.60 -4.38
CA GLU A 137 -8.40 15.70 -2.96
C GLU A 137 -7.17 15.48 -2.04
N GLU A 138 -7.28 15.92 -0.79
CA GLU A 138 -6.26 15.60 0.22
C GLU A 138 -6.04 14.07 0.30
N PRO A 139 -4.79 13.62 0.53
CA PRO A 139 -4.48 12.20 0.61
C PRO A 139 -5.24 11.53 1.75
N ILE A 140 -5.81 10.36 1.48
CA ILE A 140 -6.50 9.52 2.46
C ILE A 140 -5.50 8.49 2.99
N PHE A 141 -5.46 8.29 4.30
CA PHE A 141 -4.60 7.28 4.92
C PHE A 141 -5.40 6.04 5.27
N THR A 142 -4.86 4.87 4.95
CA THR A 142 -5.41 3.59 5.39
C THR A 142 -4.33 2.75 6.03
N TYR A 143 -4.74 1.88 6.97
CA TYR A 143 -3.83 1.02 7.72
C TYR A 143 -4.17 -0.43 7.43
N LEU A 144 -3.16 -1.28 7.41
CA LEU A 144 -3.31 -2.73 7.30
C LEU A 144 -2.13 -3.43 7.97
N TYR A 145 -2.23 -4.74 8.13
CA TYR A 145 -1.14 -5.55 8.62
C TYR A 145 -1.17 -6.93 7.96
N THR A 146 -0.04 -7.62 7.95
CA THR A 146 0.05 -9.03 7.58
C THR A 146 0.38 -9.84 8.83
N PRO A 147 -0.49 -10.75 9.29
CA PRO A 147 -0.10 -11.71 10.31
C PRO A 147 0.91 -12.69 9.71
N ASP A 148 1.91 -13.12 10.49
CA ASP A 148 2.94 -14.07 10.03
C ASP A 148 3.69 -13.61 8.77
N GLY A 149 4.04 -12.32 8.74
CA GLY A 149 4.87 -11.71 7.71
C GLY A 149 5.86 -10.77 8.34
N TYR A 150 7.15 -11.06 8.21
CA TYR A 150 8.22 -10.23 8.77
C TYR A 150 9.40 -10.13 7.82
N ILE A 151 10.25 -9.12 8.05
CA ILE A 151 11.52 -8.94 7.36
C ILE A 151 12.58 -9.36 8.36
N ASP A 152 13.48 -10.28 8.03
CA ASP A 152 14.55 -10.73 8.91
C ASP A 152 15.78 -9.79 8.88
N SER A 153 16.78 -10.06 9.73
CA SER A 153 17.98 -9.22 9.86
C SER A 153 18.86 -9.18 8.60
N SER A 154 18.68 -10.13 7.68
CA SER A 154 19.34 -10.14 6.37
C SER A 154 18.59 -9.32 5.31
N GLY A 155 17.40 -8.82 5.63
CA GLY A 155 16.51 -8.11 4.71
C GLY A 155 15.64 -9.03 3.87
N GLN A 156 15.63 -10.33 4.16
CA GLN A 156 14.75 -11.27 3.47
C GLN A 156 13.36 -11.23 4.08
N ILE A 157 12.35 -11.30 3.21
CA ILE A 157 10.97 -11.39 3.63
C ILE A 157 10.61 -12.84 3.95
N GLN A 158 10.11 -13.06 5.17
CA GLN A 158 9.76 -14.35 5.73
C GLN A 158 8.25 -14.43 6.05
N GLY A 159 7.74 -15.66 6.14
CA GLY A 159 6.34 -15.95 6.44
C GLY A 159 5.40 -15.88 5.23
N GLY A 160 4.10 -16.10 5.45
CA GLY A 160 3.10 -16.23 4.38
C GLY A 160 2.56 -14.90 3.84
N TRP A 161 2.63 -13.83 4.64
CA TRP A 161 2.01 -12.52 4.35
C TRP A 161 0.52 -12.58 3.93
N PRO A 162 -0.32 -13.42 4.57
CA PRO A 162 -1.75 -13.48 4.26
C PRO A 162 -2.45 -12.13 4.52
N PRO A 163 -3.62 -11.89 3.90
CA PRO A 163 -4.47 -10.78 4.28
C PRO A 163 -4.91 -10.89 5.75
N PRO A 164 -5.17 -9.77 6.44
CA PRO A 164 -5.76 -9.81 7.77
C PRO A 164 -7.19 -10.39 7.71
N PRO A 165 -7.68 -11.03 8.78
CA PRO A 165 -9.07 -11.47 8.87
C PRO A 165 -10.05 -10.30 8.69
N LEU A 166 -11.22 -10.58 8.13
CA LEU A 166 -12.24 -9.60 7.69
C LEU A 166 -12.73 -8.59 8.75
N SER A 167 -12.45 -8.79 10.05
CA SER A 167 -12.83 -7.87 11.14
C SER A 167 -11.69 -7.00 11.68
N ARG A 168 -10.44 -7.16 11.20
CA ARG A 168 -9.23 -6.60 11.83
C ARG A 168 -8.51 -5.52 11.01
N THR A 169 -9.11 -4.98 9.96
CA THR A 169 -8.42 -4.03 9.06
C THR A 169 -7.97 -2.74 9.78
N ASN A 170 -8.67 -2.31 10.83
CA ASN A 170 -8.26 -1.19 11.69
C ASN A 170 -7.36 -1.60 12.88
N SER A 171 -7.10 -2.90 13.05
CA SER A 171 -6.28 -3.42 14.15
C SER A 171 -4.80 -3.13 13.98
N ALA A 172 -4.35 -2.57 12.84
CA ALA A 172 -3.00 -2.02 12.70
C ALA A 172 -2.67 -0.94 13.75
N LEU A 173 -3.70 -0.25 14.28
CA LEU A 173 -3.55 0.75 15.34
C LEU A 173 -3.48 0.15 16.75
N ILE A 174 -3.55 -1.18 16.92
CA ILE A 174 -3.38 -1.82 18.24
C ILE A 174 -1.94 -1.83 18.72
N TRP A 175 -0.98 -1.50 17.85
CA TRP A 175 0.45 -1.44 18.16
C TRP A 175 0.86 0.02 18.41
N PRO A 176 1.07 0.43 19.68
CA PRO A 176 1.27 1.85 20.01
C PRO A 176 2.46 2.47 19.28
N ASP A 177 3.61 1.78 19.21
CA ASP A 177 4.81 2.33 18.57
C ASP A 177 4.64 2.50 17.05
N ALA A 178 3.92 1.57 16.41
CA ALA A 178 3.60 1.66 14.99
C ALA A 178 2.62 2.81 14.73
N ALA A 179 1.58 2.93 15.57
CA ALA A 179 0.62 4.02 15.50
C ALA A 179 1.29 5.39 15.69
N GLU A 180 2.19 5.52 16.68
CA GLU A 180 2.96 6.75 16.90
C GLU A 180 3.82 7.09 15.68
N TYR A 181 4.57 6.11 15.16
CA TYR A 181 5.37 6.29 13.95
C TYR A 181 4.52 6.77 12.76
N PHE A 182 3.39 6.12 12.50
CA PHE A 182 2.52 6.49 11.38
C PHE A 182 1.87 7.85 11.57
N CYS A 183 1.43 8.21 12.78
CA CYS A 183 0.90 9.54 13.07
C CYS A 183 1.94 10.64 12.79
N GLN A 184 3.20 10.44 13.20
CA GLN A 184 4.29 11.39 12.93
C GLN A 184 4.55 11.52 11.42
N GLU A 185 4.59 10.42 10.69
CA GLU A 185 4.81 10.42 9.24
C GLU A 185 3.65 11.03 8.46
N MET A 186 2.41 10.75 8.88
CA MET A 186 1.19 11.34 8.32
C MET A 186 1.20 12.87 8.48
N GLN A 187 1.56 13.38 9.67
CA GLN A 187 1.67 14.82 9.89
C GLN A 187 2.72 15.48 8.99
N LYS A 188 3.91 14.87 8.85
CA LYS A 188 4.96 15.34 7.94
C LYS A 188 4.49 15.34 6.48
N TYR A 189 3.75 14.31 6.08
CA TYR A 189 3.22 14.19 4.72
C TYR A 189 2.20 15.29 4.41
N LEU A 190 1.24 15.51 5.32
CA LEU A 190 0.22 16.54 5.17
C LEU A 190 0.78 17.96 5.16
N GLN A 191 1.83 18.23 5.95
CA GLN A 191 2.51 19.53 5.94
C GLN A 191 3.12 19.85 4.57
N ARG A 192 3.72 18.85 3.91
CA ARG A 192 4.27 19.00 2.55
C ARG A 192 3.21 19.09 1.47
N TYR A 193 2.02 18.55 1.72
CA TYR A 193 0.91 18.61 0.76
C TYR A 193 0.25 20.00 0.71
N LYS A 194 0.37 20.78 1.80
CA LYS A 194 -0.24 22.12 1.94
C LYS A 194 0.71 23.28 1.57
N GLY A 195 2.00 23.01 1.36
CA GLY A 195 3.01 24.00 1.01
C GLY A 195 3.50 23.80 -0.42
#